data_AF-W2SVX5-F1
#
_entry.id   AF-W2SVX5-F1
#
_cell.length_a   1.000
_cell.length_b   1.000
_cell.length_c   1.000
_cell.angle_alpha   90.00
_cell.angle_beta   90.00
_cell.angle_gamma   90.00
#
_symmetry.space_group_name_H-M   'P 1'
#
loop_
_entity.id
_entity.type
_entity.pdbx_description
1 polymer ?
#
loop_
_entity_poly.entity_id
_entity_poly.type
_entity_poly.pdbx_seq_one_letter_code
_entity_poly.pdbx_strand_id
1 'polypeptide(L)'
;MRCRLDNPDVLSVDTVHQLMISYRDNQNYNGMISLVEDLSRIEDCTLIDTQVIRYQYAFALARRNKEGDRERSLNTVLNIIESTADKEALSPDVICLAGRIYKDKFIASNYEDRESLNNAVS
;
A
#
# COMPACT_ATOMS: atom_id res chain seq x y z
N MET A 1 -17.43 5.13 -13.87
CA MET A 1 -17.19 6.45 -13.26
C MET A 1 -15.69 6.76 -13.25
N ARG A 2 -15.10 7.14 -14.39
CA ARG A 2 -13.70 7.61 -14.46
C ARG A 2 -13.54 9.02 -15.04
N CYS A 3 -14.50 9.52 -15.82
CA CYS A 3 -14.41 10.82 -16.52
C CYS A 3 -14.33 12.09 -15.65
N ARG A 4 -14.28 12.03 -14.32
CA ARG A 4 -14.26 13.22 -13.45
C ARG A 4 -13.02 13.33 -12.55
N LEU A 5 -12.13 12.35 -12.57
CA LEU A 5 -10.88 12.38 -11.79
C LEU A 5 -9.73 13.05 -12.55
N ASP A 6 -9.91 13.30 -13.84
CA ASP A 6 -8.93 14.02 -14.68
C ASP A 6 -8.98 15.54 -14.48
N ASN A 7 -9.90 16.04 -13.65
CA ASN A 7 -9.99 17.46 -13.30
C ASN A 7 -9.16 17.75 -12.04
N PRO A 8 -8.10 18.57 -12.11
CA PRO A 8 -7.23 18.89 -10.97
C PRO A 8 -7.98 19.56 -9.81
N ASP A 9 -9.08 20.26 -10.06
CA ASP A 9 -9.89 20.90 -9.01
C ASP A 9 -10.67 19.90 -8.14
N VAL A 10 -10.77 18.64 -8.58
CA VAL A 10 -11.51 17.56 -7.90
C VAL A 10 -10.55 16.55 -7.25
N LEU A 11 -9.27 16.60 -7.62
CA LEU A 11 -8.31 15.58 -7.25
C LEU A 11 -7.60 15.95 -5.93
N SER A 12 -8.16 15.46 -4.82
CA SER A 12 -7.60 15.60 -3.47
C SER A 12 -7.24 14.24 -2.86
N VAL A 13 -6.42 14.25 -1.80
CA VAL A 13 -6.06 13.04 -1.04
C VAL A 13 -7.31 12.31 -0.55
N ASP A 14 -8.29 13.06 -0.02
CA ASP A 14 -9.55 12.49 0.48
C ASP A 14 -10.37 11.85 -0.63
N THR A 15 -10.44 12.47 -1.80
CA THR A 15 -11.19 11.92 -2.95
C THR A 15 -10.56 10.63 -3.44
N VAL A 16 -9.23 10.60 -3.59
CA VAL A 16 -8.49 9.40 -3.99
C VAL A 16 -8.64 8.32 -2.92
N HIS A 17 -8.51 8.67 -1.65
CA HIS A 17 -8.66 7.72 -0.55
C HIS A 17 -10.07 7.12 -0.53
N GLN A 18 -11.12 7.93 -0.61
CA GLN A 18 -12.51 7.45 -0.62
C GLN A 18 -12.79 6.52 -1.82
N LEU A 19 -12.20 6.81 -2.98
CA LEU A 19 -12.28 5.92 -4.13
C LEU A 19 -11.56 4.59 -3.91
N MET A 20 -10.38 4.61 -3.29
CA MET A 20 -9.67 3.39 -2.90
C MET A 20 -10.48 2.54 -1.91
N ILE A 21 -11.14 3.18 -0.94
CA ILE A 21 -12.06 2.48 -0.01
C ILE A 21 -13.21 1.83 -0.80
N SER A 22 -13.83 2.54 -1.74
CA SER A 22 -14.90 1.99 -2.58
C SER A 22 -14.44 0.77 -3.40
N TYR A 23 -13.23 0.81 -3.96
CA TYR A 23 -12.65 -0.38 -4.61
C TYR A 23 -12.39 -1.51 -3.63
N ARG A 24 -11.89 -1.19 -2.43
CA ARG A 24 -11.60 -2.17 -1.38
C ARG A 24 -12.86 -2.90 -0.90
N ASP A 25 -13.98 -2.19 -0.74
CA ASP A 25 -15.27 -2.76 -0.33
C ASP A 25 -15.77 -3.79 -1.35
N ASN A 26 -15.43 -3.60 -2.63
CA ASN A 26 -15.72 -4.54 -3.72
C ASN A 26 -14.55 -5.50 -4.02
N GLN A 27 -13.50 -5.52 -3.18
CA GLN A 27 -12.28 -6.30 -3.38
C GLN A 27 -11.60 -6.09 -4.76
N ASN A 28 -11.81 -4.93 -5.37
CA ASN A 28 -11.21 -4.56 -6.65
C ASN A 28 -9.77 -4.05 -6.46
N TYR A 29 -8.86 -4.93 -6.04
CA TYR A 29 -7.45 -4.59 -5.79
C TYR A 29 -6.72 -4.15 -7.05
N ASN A 30 -7.08 -4.70 -8.22
CA ASN A 30 -6.52 -4.23 -9.50
C ASN A 30 -6.88 -2.75 -9.74
N GLY A 31 -8.13 -2.36 -9.47
CA GLY A 31 -8.58 -0.97 -9.59
C GLY A 31 -7.83 -0.01 -8.66
N MET A 32 -7.57 -0.43 -7.41
CA MET A 32 -6.76 0.35 -6.46
C MET A 32 -5.33 0.55 -6.96
N ILE A 33 -4.69 -0.51 -7.44
CA ILE A 33 -3.31 -0.48 -7.94
C ILE A 33 -3.22 0.38 -9.19
N SER A 34 -4.09 0.15 -10.17
CA SER A 34 -4.10 0.95 -11.40
C SER A 34 -4.38 2.43 -11.13
N LEU A 35 -5.24 2.77 -10.17
CA LEU A 35 -5.48 4.16 -9.80
C LEU A 35 -4.18 4.86 -9.37
N VAL A 36 -3.40 4.24 -8.48
CA VAL A 36 -2.14 4.82 -8.00
C VAL A 36 -1.08 4.86 -9.10
N GLU A 37 -0.99 3.82 -9.93
CA GLU A 37 -0.06 3.76 -11.08
C GLU A 37 -0.42 4.73 -12.21
N ASP A 38 -1.69 5.09 -12.36
CA ASP A 38 -2.15 6.12 -13.29
C ASP A 38 -1.85 7.52 -12.74
N LEU A 39 -2.12 7.76 -11.44
CA LEU A 39 -1.78 9.02 -10.76
C LEU A 39 -0.27 9.29 -10.73
N SER A 40 0.56 8.26 -10.60
CA SER A 40 2.03 8.41 -10.62
C SER A 40 2.59 8.87 -11.96
N ARG A 41 1.78 8.88 -13.03
CA ARG A 41 2.18 9.38 -14.35
C ARG A 41 1.88 10.87 -14.53
N ILE A 42 1.14 11.47 -13.60
CA ILE A 42 0.88 12.90 -13.59
C ILE A 42 2.12 13.59 -13.00
N GLU A 43 2.68 14.56 -13.74
CA GLU A 43 3.82 15.36 -13.29
C GLU A 43 3.47 16.09 -11.97
N ASP A 44 4.42 16.10 -11.03
CA ASP A 44 4.28 16.71 -9.70
C ASP A 44 3.07 16.22 -8.86
N CYS A 45 2.53 15.03 -9.12
CA CYS A 45 1.43 14.47 -8.33
C CYS A 45 1.87 13.99 -6.94
N THR A 46 1.70 14.84 -5.93
CA THR A 46 2.07 14.54 -4.52
C THR A 46 1.05 13.70 -3.76
N LEU A 47 -0.14 13.43 -4.33
CA LEU A 47 -1.22 12.70 -3.65
C LEU A 47 -0.82 11.28 -3.26
N ILE A 48 -0.05 10.64 -4.15
CA ILE A 48 0.43 9.26 -3.98
C ILE A 48 1.57 9.15 -2.96
N ASP A 49 2.15 10.27 -2.52
CA ASP A 49 3.21 10.29 -1.50
C ASP A 49 2.66 10.24 -0.08
N THR A 50 1.38 10.53 0.10
CA THR A 50 0.73 10.52 1.41
C THR A 50 0.69 9.11 2.01
N GLN A 51 0.95 9.02 3.33
CA GLN A 51 0.96 7.75 4.07
C GLN A 51 -0.30 6.91 3.81
N VAL A 52 -1.47 7.56 3.77
CA VAL A 52 -2.76 6.86 3.61
C VAL A 52 -2.89 6.20 2.24
N ILE A 53 -2.50 6.87 1.14
CA ILE A 53 -2.59 6.33 -0.21
C ILE A 53 -1.55 5.21 -0.41
N ARG A 54 -0.31 5.44 0.06
CA ARG A 54 0.75 4.43 0.02
C ARG A 54 0.38 3.16 0.79
N TYR A 55 -0.25 3.30 1.95
CA TYR A 55 -0.75 2.17 2.72
C TYR A 55 -1.83 1.39 1.96
N GLN A 56 -2.86 2.06 1.42
CA GLN A 56 -3.91 1.39 0.64
C GLN A 56 -3.35 0.69 -0.60
N TYR A 57 -2.33 1.28 -1.24
CA TYR A 57 -1.62 0.69 -2.36
C TYR A 57 -0.90 -0.60 -1.98
N ALA A 58 -0.09 -0.56 -0.91
CA ALA A 58 0.58 -1.74 -0.39
C ALA A 58 -0.42 -2.83 0.03
N PHE A 59 -1.50 -2.45 0.72
CA PHE A 59 -2.57 -3.36 1.09
C PHE A 59 -3.17 -4.06 -0.13
N ALA A 60 -3.47 -3.31 -1.21
CA ALA A 60 -4.00 -3.88 -2.45
C ALA A 60 -3.02 -4.86 -3.11
N LEU A 61 -1.73 -4.56 -3.14
CA LEU A 61 -0.68 -5.47 -3.63
C LEU A 61 -0.65 -6.76 -2.80
N ALA A 62 -0.57 -6.66 -1.48
CA ALA A 62 -0.57 -7.82 -0.58
C ALA A 62 -1.81 -8.71 -0.77
N ARG A 63 -2.99 -8.11 -1.02
CA ARG A 63 -4.23 -8.85 -1.27
C ARG A 63 -4.33 -9.44 -2.66
N ARG A 64 -3.78 -8.77 -3.68
CA ARG A 64 -3.74 -9.27 -5.06
C ARG A 64 -2.78 -10.45 -5.20
N ASN A 65 -1.64 -10.40 -4.51
CA ASN A 65 -0.69 -11.50 -4.35
C ASN A 65 -0.24 -12.17 -5.66
N LYS A 66 -0.07 -11.39 -6.74
CA LYS A 66 0.60 -11.85 -7.96
C LYS A 66 2.12 -11.84 -7.76
N GLU A 67 2.84 -12.40 -8.73
CA GLU A 67 4.30 -12.36 -8.77
C GLU A 67 4.81 -10.91 -8.62
N GLY A 68 5.77 -10.70 -7.72
CA GLY A 68 6.33 -9.38 -7.38
C GLY A 68 5.47 -8.52 -6.44
N ASP A 69 4.18 -8.81 -6.24
CA ASP A 69 3.30 -7.96 -5.42
C ASP A 69 3.71 -7.92 -3.95
N ARG A 70 4.08 -9.08 -3.38
CA ARG A 70 4.51 -9.17 -1.98
C ARG A 70 5.74 -8.32 -1.71
N GLU A 71 6.72 -8.38 -2.60
CA GLU A 71 7.95 -7.60 -2.48
C GLU A 71 7.68 -6.10 -2.63
N ARG A 72 6.92 -5.69 -3.64
CA ARG A 72 6.51 -4.28 -3.82
C ARG A 72 5.72 -3.76 -2.63
N SER A 73 4.81 -4.58 -2.09
CA SER A 73 4.04 -4.24 -0.89
C SER A 73 4.95 -4.05 0.31
N LEU A 74 5.89 -4.97 0.54
CA LEU A 74 6.83 -4.91 1.65
C LEU A 74 7.72 -3.66 1.56
N ASN A 75 8.33 -3.42 0.40
CA ASN A 75 9.17 -2.24 0.17
C ASN A 75 8.38 -0.94 0.41
N THR A 76 7.11 -0.91 0.00
CA THR A 76 6.25 0.26 0.21
C THR A 76 6.00 0.51 1.69
N VAL A 77 5.62 -0.52 2.48
CA VAL A 77 5.37 -0.34 3.93
C VAL A 77 6.63 -0.03 4.71
N LEU A 78 7.76 -0.65 4.39
CA LEU A 78 9.04 -0.32 5.01
C LEU A 78 9.44 1.12 4.73
N ASN A 79 9.28 1.59 3.49
CA ASN A 79 9.57 2.98 3.17
C ASN A 79 8.61 3.96 3.89
N ILE A 80 7.35 3.58 4.16
CA ILE A 80 6.47 4.41 5.01
C ILE A 80 7.07 4.48 6.42
N ILE A 81 7.39 3.34 7.03
CA ILE A 81 7.95 3.25 8.39
C ILE A 81 9.25 4.09 8.51
N GLU A 82 10.13 4.01 7.52
CA GLU A 82 11.42 4.73 7.50
C GLU A 82 11.24 6.24 7.28
N SER A 83 10.34 6.65 6.38
CA SER A 83 10.10 8.06 6.04
C SER A 83 9.26 8.80 7.09
N THR A 84 8.52 8.09 7.94
CA THR A 84 7.77 8.67 9.05
C THR A 84 8.70 8.98 10.23
N ALA A 85 9.07 10.25 10.37
CA ALA A 85 9.93 10.76 11.44
C ALA A 85 9.29 10.64 12.83
N ASP A 86 8.01 11.02 12.93
CA ASP A 86 7.23 10.88 14.15
C ASP A 86 6.56 9.51 14.22
N LYS A 87 7.11 8.62 15.06
CA LYS A 87 6.58 7.26 15.24
C LYS A 87 5.18 7.23 15.84
N GLU A 88 4.71 8.28 16.52
CA GLU A 88 3.34 8.37 17.01
C GLU A 88 2.34 8.65 15.88
N ALA A 89 2.78 9.29 14.79
CA ALA A 89 1.99 9.55 13.60
C ALA A 89 1.95 8.36 12.61
N LEU A 90 2.74 7.31 12.87
CA LEU A 90 2.74 6.08 12.08
C LEU A 90 1.50 5.26 12.42
N SER A 91 0.69 4.91 11.41
CA SER A 91 -0.48 4.08 11.65
C SER A 91 -0.08 2.66 12.09
N PRO A 92 -0.67 2.10 13.17
CA PRO A 92 -0.42 0.71 13.57
C PRO A 92 -0.69 -0.31 12.46
N ASP A 93 -1.64 0.01 11.56
CA ASP A 93 -1.99 -0.82 10.41
C ASP A 93 -0.80 -1.02 9.45
N VAL A 94 0.09 -0.02 9.31
CA VAL A 94 1.29 -0.11 8.47
C VAL A 94 2.25 -1.16 9.03
N ILE A 95 2.47 -1.13 10.35
CA ILE A 95 3.33 -2.08 11.06
C ILE A 95 2.72 -3.49 10.97
N CYS A 96 1.42 -3.61 11.23
CA CYS A 96 0.70 -4.89 11.14
C CYS A 96 0.73 -5.49 9.73
N LEU A 97 0.68 -4.66 8.69
CA LEU A 97 0.78 -5.14 7.31
C LEU A 97 2.19 -5.65 7.00
N ALA A 98 3.24 -4.95 7.43
CA ALA A 98 4.62 -5.42 7.29
C ALA A 98 4.82 -6.78 7.97
N GLY A 99 4.40 -6.90 9.24
CA GLY A 99 4.48 -8.16 9.99
C GLY A 99 3.69 -9.29 9.32
N ARG A 100 2.52 -9.00 8.75
CA ARG A 100 1.74 -9.98 7.99
C ARG A 100 2.49 -10.48 6.75
N ILE A 101 3.09 -9.58 5.97
CA ILE A 101 3.81 -9.95 4.76
C ILE A 101 5.04 -10.81 5.10
N TYR A 102 5.80 -10.44 6.12
CA TYR A 102 6.93 -11.23 6.61
C TYR A 102 6.51 -12.62 7.09
N LYS A 103 5.44 -12.71 7.87
CA LYS A 103 4.88 -13.99 8.30
C LYS A 103 4.46 -14.85 7.09
N ASP A 104 3.83 -14.26 6.09
CA ASP A 104 3.40 -14.99 4.89
C ASP A 104 4.61 -15.47 4.06
N LYS A 105 5.70 -14.70 3.99
CA LYS A 105 6.99 -15.15 3.40
C LYS A 105 7.57 -16.34 4.18
N PHE A 106 7.61 -16.26 5.50
CA PHE A 106 8.09 -17.36 6.34
C PHE A 106 7.29 -18.65 6.13
N ILE A 107 5.96 -18.57 6.11
CA ILE A 107 5.09 -19.74 5.84
C ILE A 107 5.34 -20.29 4.42
N ALA A 108 5.43 -19.41 3.41
CA ALA A 108 5.69 -19.81 2.03
C ALA A 108 7.06 -20.48 1.84
N SER A 109 8.04 -20.16 2.68
CA SER A 109 9.36 -20.80 2.71
C SER A 109 9.38 -22.17 3.42
N ASN A 110 8.22 -22.75 3.74
CA ASN A 110 8.11 -23.94 4.58
C ASN A 110 8.84 -23.79 5.93
N TYR A 111 8.71 -22.61 6.54
CA TYR A 111 9.30 -22.28 7.85
C TYR A 111 10.83 -22.22 7.88
N GLU A 112 11.49 -22.00 6.74
CA GLU A 112 12.96 -21.94 6.64
C GLU A 112 13.51 -20.51 6.70
N ASP A 113 12.76 -19.50 6.23
CA ASP A 113 13.16 -18.09 6.23
C ASP A 113 13.05 -17.44 7.62
N ARG A 114 14.03 -17.75 8.46
CA ARG A 114 14.12 -17.22 9.84
C ARG A 114 14.35 -15.71 9.89
N GLU A 115 14.88 -15.11 8.83
CA GLU A 115 15.05 -13.66 8.75
C GLU A 115 13.69 -12.97 8.67
N SER A 116 12.81 -13.44 7.77
CA SER A 116 11.42 -12.98 7.72
C SER A 116 10.69 -13.20 9.05
N LEU A 117 10.92 -14.31 9.75
CA LEU A 117 10.33 -14.51 11.08
C LEU A 117 10.79 -13.44 12.09
N ASN A 118 12.09 -13.14 12.13
CA ASN A 118 12.63 -12.14 13.06
C ASN A 118 12.07 -10.74 12.76
N ASN A 119 11.95 -10.40 11.47
CA ASN A 119 11.40 -9.12 11.02
C ASN A 119 9.87 -9.02 11.21
N ALA A 120 9.16 -10.14 11.38
CA ALA A 120 7.73 -10.12 11.67
C ALA A 120 7.38 -9.78 13.13
N VAL A 121 8.34 -9.96 14.04
CA VAL A 121 8.15 -9.85 15.50
C VAL A 121 8.82 -8.60 16.08
N SER A 122 9.68 -7.95 15.30
CA SER A 122 10.39 -6.70 15.66
C SER A 122 9.52 -5.47 15.38
#